data_AF-A0A348B4A8-F1
#
_entry.id   AF-A0A348B4A8-F1
#
_cell.length_a   1.000
_cell.length_b   1.000
_cell.length_c   1.000
_cell.angle_alpha   90.00
_cell.angle_beta   90.00
_cell.angle_gamma   90.00
#
_symmetry.space_group_name_H-M   'P 1'
#
loop_
_entity.id
_entity.type
_entity.pdbx_description
1 polymer ?
#
loop_
_entity_poly.entity_id
_entity_poly.type
_entity_poly.pdbx_seq_one_letter_code
_entity_poly.pdbx_strand_id
1 'polypeptide(L)'
;MLHYLDYGTGILVGRSVKLRVSPIASLVVGVSVPVFWHIPYPFALAASSSGVEVLAVLTLTCSGILLGGILDSLTRKFKFYLLGLWMTGDTVLSTIFMTGGAYYTSRYIVTSPYSSSQLGFAGIAMFIFMNVTVVILIIKLLNDMFREELDKTEYHNV
;
A
#
# COMPACT_ATOMS: atom_id res chain seq x y z
N MET A 1 -9.11 9.53 -1.54
CA MET A 1 -9.15 9.00 -0.13
C MET A 1 -9.11 7.46 -0.06
N LEU A 2 -9.07 6.72 -1.18
CA LEU A 2 -9.12 5.25 -1.17
C LEU A 2 -7.89 4.57 -1.81
N HIS A 3 -6.73 5.25 -1.87
CA HIS A 3 -5.53 4.72 -2.53
C HIS A 3 -5.13 3.30 -2.07
N TYR A 4 -5.36 2.98 -0.80
CA TYR A 4 -5.15 1.64 -0.24
C TYR A 4 -6.07 0.57 -0.84
N LEU A 5 -7.36 0.90 -1.03
CA LEU A 5 -8.31 0.00 -1.66
C LEU A 5 -7.98 -0.17 -3.15
N ASP A 6 -7.66 0.92 -3.85
CA ASP A 6 -7.35 0.90 -5.28
C ASP A 6 -6.11 0.03 -5.56
N TYR A 7 -5.04 0.26 -4.80
CA TYR A 7 -3.81 -0.52 -4.92
C TYR A 7 -4.00 -1.98 -4.46
N GLY A 8 -4.67 -2.19 -3.31
CA GLY A 8 -4.92 -3.51 -2.75
C GLY A 8 -5.82 -4.39 -3.62
N THR A 9 -6.90 -3.82 -4.17
CA THR A 9 -7.77 -4.51 -5.15
C THR A 9 -6.99 -4.88 -6.40
N GLY A 10 -6.14 -3.98 -6.89
CA GLY A 10 -5.21 -4.27 -7.97
C GLY A 10 -4.33 -5.48 -7.66
N ILE A 11 -3.71 -5.55 -6.49
CA ILE A 11 -2.89 -6.70 -6.07
C ILE A 11 -3.68 -8.01 -6.11
N LEU A 12 -4.90 -8.01 -5.58
CA LEU A 12 -5.75 -9.21 -5.56
C LEU A 12 -6.11 -9.67 -6.98
N VAL A 13 -6.47 -8.74 -7.87
CA VAL A 13 -6.75 -9.02 -9.28
C VAL A 13 -5.50 -9.51 -10.01
N GLY A 14 -4.35 -8.86 -9.80
CA GLY A 14 -3.09 -9.26 -10.42
C GLY A 14 -2.71 -10.69 -10.08
N ARG A 15 -2.91 -11.08 -8.80
CA ARG A 15 -2.63 -12.43 -8.32
C ARG A 15 -3.55 -13.49 -8.95
N SER A 16 -4.80 -13.15 -9.25
CA SER A 16 -5.75 -14.10 -9.85
C SER A 16 -5.56 -14.29 -11.35
N VAL A 17 -5.15 -13.24 -12.08
CA VAL A 17 -5.06 -13.25 -13.55
C VAL A 17 -3.74 -13.84 -14.10
N LYS A 18 -2.71 -14.04 -13.26
CA LYS A 18 -1.41 -14.64 -13.63
C LYS A 18 -0.78 -14.02 -14.89
N LEU A 19 -0.59 -12.70 -14.84
CA LEU A 19 -0.02 -11.95 -15.95
C LEU A 19 1.41 -12.41 -16.29
N ARG A 20 1.68 -12.60 -17.59
CA ARG A 20 3.04 -12.87 -18.10
C ARG A 20 3.76 -11.56 -18.39
N VAL A 21 4.25 -10.93 -17.34
CA VAL A 21 4.99 -9.66 -17.38
C VAL A 21 6.37 -9.83 -16.74
N SER A 22 7.32 -8.98 -17.13
CA SER A 22 8.68 -9.01 -16.57
C SER A 22 8.63 -8.77 -15.05
N PRO A 23 9.16 -9.70 -14.22
CA PRO A 23 9.13 -9.56 -12.77
C PRO A 23 9.78 -8.26 -12.27
N ILE A 24 10.89 -7.87 -12.89
CA ILE A 24 11.63 -6.65 -12.51
C ILE A 24 10.82 -5.40 -12.86
N ALA A 25 10.28 -5.33 -14.09
CA ALA A 25 9.50 -4.16 -14.51
C ALA A 25 8.23 -4.01 -13.66
N SER A 26 7.53 -5.12 -13.39
CA SER A 26 6.35 -5.13 -12.53
C SER A 26 6.65 -4.72 -11.10
N LEU A 27 7.81 -5.13 -10.55
CA LEU A 27 8.23 -4.72 -9.22
C LEU A 27 8.53 -3.20 -9.19
N VAL A 28 9.30 -2.70 -10.15
CA VAL A 28 9.67 -1.28 -10.23
C VAL A 28 8.43 -0.41 -10.37
N VAL A 29 7.54 -0.71 -11.31
CA VAL A 29 6.30 0.06 -11.51
C VAL A 29 5.36 -0.12 -10.32
N GLY A 30 5.22 -1.36 -9.84
CA GLY A 30 4.35 -1.72 -8.72
C GLY A 30 4.68 -0.97 -7.44
N VAL A 31 5.95 -0.63 -7.21
CA VAL A 31 6.40 0.12 -6.01
C VAL A 31 6.52 1.62 -6.27
N SER A 32 7.07 2.04 -7.41
CA SER A 32 7.33 3.46 -7.69
C SER A 32 6.06 4.29 -7.86
N VAL A 33 5.00 3.73 -8.45
CA VAL A 33 3.73 4.44 -8.68
C VAL A 33 3.04 4.80 -7.36
N PRO A 34 2.86 3.88 -6.39
CA PRO A 34 2.39 4.25 -5.06
C PRO A 34 3.25 5.33 -4.41
N VAL A 35 4.58 5.21 -4.44
CA VAL A 35 5.47 6.23 -3.84
C VAL A 35 5.26 7.59 -4.49
N PHE A 36 5.13 7.64 -5.81
CA PHE A 36 4.86 8.87 -6.55
C PHE A 36 3.55 9.55 -6.11
N TRP A 37 2.48 8.81 -5.85
CA TRP A 37 1.22 9.43 -5.42
C TRP A 37 1.21 9.89 -3.96
N HIS A 38 2.21 9.50 -3.18
CA HIS A 38 2.36 9.91 -1.78
C HIS A 38 3.37 11.04 -1.58
N ILE A 39 4.10 11.48 -2.61
CA ILE A 39 4.90 12.71 -2.53
C ILE A 39 4.00 13.95 -2.57
N PRO A 40 4.44 15.10 -1.99
CA PRO A 40 3.53 16.20 -1.64
C PRO A 40 2.70 16.77 -2.80
N TYR A 41 3.31 17.03 -3.95
CA TYR A 41 2.63 17.69 -5.06
C TYR A 41 1.62 16.80 -5.80
N PRO A 42 1.96 15.58 -6.25
CA PRO A 42 0.98 14.65 -6.80
C PRO A 42 -0.16 14.33 -5.83
N PHE A 43 0.13 14.18 -4.53
CA PHE A 43 -0.89 13.96 -3.52
C PHE A 43 -1.91 15.09 -3.48
N ALA A 44 -1.42 16.33 -3.36
CA ALA A 44 -2.28 17.52 -3.32
C ALA A 44 -3.09 17.68 -4.61
N LEU A 45 -2.46 17.43 -5.77
CA LEU A 45 -3.10 17.55 -7.07
C LEU A 45 -4.21 16.51 -7.29
N ALA A 46 -3.97 15.27 -6.88
CA ALA A 46 -4.99 14.21 -6.92
C ALA A 46 -6.17 14.54 -5.99
N ALA A 47 -5.91 15.18 -4.84
CA ALA A 47 -6.97 15.59 -3.93
C ALA A 47 -7.77 16.81 -4.42
N SER A 48 -7.20 17.65 -5.28
CA SER A 48 -7.82 18.91 -5.72
C SER A 48 -8.50 18.84 -7.09
N SER A 49 -8.25 17.81 -7.89
CA SER A 49 -8.72 17.69 -9.26
C SER A 49 -9.26 16.29 -9.54
N SER A 50 -10.55 16.18 -9.84
CA SER A 50 -11.20 14.89 -10.14
C SER A 50 -10.56 14.18 -11.34
N GLY A 51 -10.04 14.92 -12.33
CA GLY A 51 -9.34 14.31 -13.46
C GLY A 51 -8.04 13.63 -13.02
N VAL A 52 -7.29 14.26 -12.11
CA VAL A 52 -6.04 13.70 -11.58
C VAL A 52 -6.33 12.60 -10.56
N GLU A 53 -7.42 12.71 -9.81
CA GLU A 53 -7.92 11.64 -8.93
C GLU A 53 -8.18 10.36 -9.73
N VAL A 54 -8.89 10.43 -10.86
CA VAL A 54 -9.14 9.28 -11.72
C VAL A 54 -7.82 8.69 -12.24
N LEU A 55 -6.86 9.53 -12.64
CA LEU A 55 -5.54 9.06 -13.04
C LEU A 55 -4.80 8.35 -11.89
N ALA A 56 -4.90 8.87 -10.68
CA ALA A 56 -4.32 8.24 -9.50
C ALA A 56 -4.93 6.87 -9.24
N VAL A 57 -6.26 6.76 -9.24
CA VAL A 57 -6.98 5.48 -9.07
C VAL A 57 -6.55 4.46 -10.14
N LEU A 58 -6.54 4.86 -11.41
CA LEU A 58 -6.18 3.97 -12.51
C LEU A 58 -4.72 3.50 -12.41
N THR A 59 -3.79 4.43 -12.20
CA THR A 59 -2.36 4.08 -12.13
C THR A 59 -2.03 3.27 -10.89
N LEU A 60 -2.64 3.57 -9.73
CA LEU A 60 -2.51 2.77 -8.51
C LEU A 60 -3.07 1.35 -8.73
N THR A 61 -4.28 1.23 -9.28
CA THR A 61 -4.89 -0.08 -9.57
C THR A 61 -4.01 -0.90 -10.52
N CYS A 62 -3.56 -0.31 -11.62
CA CYS A 62 -2.67 -0.97 -12.58
C CYS A 62 -1.33 -1.38 -11.95
N SER A 63 -0.73 -0.52 -11.13
CA SER A 63 0.51 -0.84 -10.41
C SER A 63 0.31 -2.00 -9.41
N GLY A 64 -0.84 -2.04 -8.74
CA GLY A 64 -1.24 -3.15 -7.88
C GLY A 64 -1.38 -4.45 -8.65
N ILE A 65 -2.04 -4.42 -9.82
CA ILE A 65 -2.17 -5.57 -10.72
C ILE A 65 -0.80 -6.13 -11.12
N LEU A 66 0.14 -5.25 -11.49
CA LEU A 66 1.49 -5.65 -11.86
C LEU A 66 2.23 -6.31 -10.68
N LEU A 67 2.18 -5.71 -9.49
CA LEU A 67 2.81 -6.29 -8.30
C LEU A 67 2.16 -7.63 -7.93
N GLY A 68 0.83 -7.68 -7.91
CA GLY A 68 0.04 -8.87 -7.60
C GLY A 68 0.37 -10.05 -8.52
N GLY A 69 0.53 -9.79 -9.82
CA GLY A 69 0.84 -10.81 -10.83
C GLY A 69 2.21 -11.48 -10.64
N ILE A 70 3.12 -10.84 -9.91
CA ILE A 70 4.45 -11.40 -9.66
C ILE A 70 4.61 -11.92 -8.23
N LEU A 71 3.64 -11.69 -7.33
CA LEU A 71 3.78 -12.05 -5.92
C LEU A 71 4.11 -13.53 -5.74
N ASP A 72 3.47 -14.44 -6.46
CA ASP A 72 3.73 -15.88 -6.30
C ASP A 72 5.14 -16.29 -6.75
N SER A 73 5.81 -15.50 -7.59
CA SER A 73 7.21 -15.72 -8.00
C SER A 73 8.24 -15.21 -6.99
N LEU A 74 7.83 -14.35 -6.05
CA LEU A 74 8.72 -13.76 -5.05
C LEU A 74 8.95 -14.73 -3.88
N THR A 75 10.18 -14.76 -3.38
CA THR A 75 10.49 -15.52 -2.16
C THR A 75 9.73 -14.98 -0.95
N ARG A 76 9.42 -15.86 0.01
CA ARG A 76 8.74 -15.47 1.26
C ARG A 76 9.48 -14.35 2.00
N LYS A 77 10.83 -14.42 2.06
CA LYS A 77 11.68 -13.38 2.66
C LYS A 77 11.49 -12.03 1.97
N PHE A 78 11.46 -12.01 0.64
CA PHE A 78 11.30 -10.77 -0.12
C PHE A 78 9.90 -10.16 0.04
N LYS A 79 8.85 -10.99 0.14
CA LYS A 79 7.49 -10.52 0.48
C LYS A 79 7.46 -9.81 1.83
N PHE A 80 8.13 -10.36 2.84
CA PHE A 80 8.24 -9.71 4.16
C PHE A 80 9.02 -8.40 4.10
N TYR A 81 10.08 -8.34 3.30
CA TYR A 81 10.81 -7.10 3.09
C TYR A 81 9.92 -6.03 2.45
N LEU A 82 9.15 -6.36 1.41
CA LEU A 82 8.18 -5.44 0.80
C LEU A 82 7.11 -4.99 1.78
N LEU A 83 6.57 -5.90 2.59
CA LEU A 83 5.61 -5.57 3.64
C LEU A 83 6.20 -4.59 4.67
N GLY A 84 7.44 -4.85 5.12
CA GLY A 84 8.14 -3.97 6.07
C GLY A 84 8.42 -2.58 5.49
N LEU A 85 8.82 -2.49 4.22
CA LEU A 85 9.01 -1.21 3.53
C LEU A 85 7.70 -0.43 3.42
N TRP A 86 6.62 -1.10 3.03
CA TRP A 86 5.29 -0.50 2.95
C TRP A 86 4.85 0.06 4.31
N MET A 87 4.95 -0.76 5.36
CA MET A 87 4.62 -0.33 6.73
C MET A 87 5.45 0.86 7.20
N THR A 88 6.75 0.86 6.89
CA THR A 88 7.65 1.95 7.27
C THR A 88 7.27 3.23 6.55
N GLY A 89 7.04 3.17 5.23
CA GLY A 89 6.63 4.30 4.42
C GLY A 89 5.33 4.94 4.93
N ASP A 90 4.32 4.13 5.21
CA ASP A 90 3.03 4.61 5.70
C ASP A 90 3.10 5.15 7.14
N THR A 91 3.96 4.58 7.99
CA THR A 91 4.20 5.11 9.34
C THR A 91 4.86 6.48 9.27
N VAL A 92 5.85 6.65 8.40
CA VAL A 92 6.50 7.95 8.16
C VAL A 92 5.49 8.95 7.63
N LEU A 93 4.72 8.57 6.61
CA LEU A 93 3.74 9.47 5.99
C LEU A 93 2.62 9.88 6.96
N SER A 94 2.10 8.93 7.74
CA SER A 94 1.06 9.22 8.75
C SER A 94 1.58 10.15 9.84
N THR A 95 2.81 9.97 10.28
CA THR A 95 3.46 10.88 11.23
C THR A 95 3.60 12.30 10.64
N ILE A 96 4.01 12.41 9.38
CA ILE A 96 4.09 13.71 8.68
C ILE A 96 2.70 14.36 8.62
N PHE A 97 1.65 13.59 8.32
CA PHE A 97 0.29 14.12 8.24
C PHE A 97 -0.24 14.54 9.61
N MET A 98 -0.06 13.71 10.63
CA MET A 98 -0.46 13.98 12.02
C MET A 98 0.18 15.25 12.58
N THR A 99 1.43 15.52 12.22
CA THR A 99 2.15 16.75 12.63
C THR A 99 1.79 17.97 11.77
N GLY A 100 0.85 17.85 10.83
CA GLY A 100 0.41 18.94 9.97
C GLY A 100 1.47 19.34 8.94
N GLY A 101 2.21 18.37 8.41
CA GLY A 101 3.34 18.54 7.49
C GLY A 101 3.07 19.58 6.40
N ALA A 102 3.71 20.74 6.52
CA ALA A 102 3.33 21.93 5.78
C ALA A 102 3.40 21.76 4.26
N TYR A 103 4.32 20.90 3.78
CA TYR A 103 4.49 20.57 2.37
C TYR A 103 3.26 19.91 1.73
N TYR A 104 2.34 19.34 2.49
CA TYR A 104 1.11 18.72 1.99
C TYR A 104 -0.12 19.65 2.10
N THR A 105 0.05 20.83 2.70
CA THR A 105 -1.06 21.75 3.01
C THR A 105 -1.13 22.90 2.02
N SER A 106 -2.26 23.60 2.05
CA SER A 106 -2.48 24.85 1.29
C SER A 106 -1.45 25.95 1.57
N ARG A 107 -0.63 25.82 2.64
CA ARG A 107 0.44 26.74 2.98
C ARG A 107 1.59 26.77 1.97
N TYR A 108 1.96 25.61 1.42
CA TYR A 108 3.07 25.49 0.45
C TYR A 108 2.61 25.01 -0.92
N ILE A 109 1.47 24.34 -1.00
CA ILE A 109 0.87 23.90 -2.26
C ILE A 109 -0.50 24.55 -2.36
N VAL A 110 -0.60 25.63 -3.13
CA VAL A 110 -1.83 26.45 -3.26
C VAL A 110 -3.04 25.61 -3.69
N THR A 111 -2.83 24.57 -4.48
CA THR A 111 -3.89 23.67 -4.94
C THR A 111 -4.34 22.67 -3.89
N SER A 112 -3.58 22.46 -2.80
CA SER A 112 -3.94 21.48 -1.79
C SER A 112 -5.24 21.88 -1.07
N PRO A 113 -6.24 20.98 -1.01
CA PRO A 113 -7.49 21.25 -0.31
C PRO A 113 -7.36 21.12 1.21
N TYR A 114 -6.20 20.67 1.72
CA TYR A 114 -6.00 20.35 3.12
C TYR A 114 -5.42 21.52 3.91
N SER A 115 -6.14 21.92 4.97
CA SER A 115 -5.55 22.67 6.08
C SER A 115 -4.70 21.75 6.97
N SER A 116 -3.85 22.33 7.83
CA SER A 116 -3.03 21.55 8.78
C SER A 116 -3.87 20.66 9.71
N SER A 117 -5.06 21.11 10.13
CA SER A 117 -5.94 20.31 10.99
C SER A 117 -6.59 19.16 10.24
N GLN A 118 -7.07 19.39 9.01
CA GLN A 118 -7.64 18.34 8.16
C GLN A 118 -6.60 17.27 7.82
N LEU A 119 -5.36 17.69 7.54
CA LEU A 119 -4.26 16.77 7.30
C LEU A 119 -3.92 15.95 8.55
N GLY A 120 -3.96 16.57 9.73
CA GLY A 120 -3.80 15.89 11.02
C GLY A 120 -4.80 14.75 11.20
N PHE A 121 -6.09 15.01 10.97
CA PHE A 121 -7.13 13.98 11.03
C PHE A 121 -6.93 12.88 9.98
N ALA A 122 -6.52 13.23 8.76
CA ALA A 122 -6.21 12.26 7.72
C ALA A 122 -5.04 11.34 8.14
N GLY A 123 -4.00 11.90 8.77
CA GLY A 123 -2.87 11.15 9.31
C GLY A 123 -3.28 10.14 10.39
N ILE A 124 -4.15 10.55 11.32
CA ILE A 124 -4.69 9.65 12.36
C ILE A 124 -5.51 8.52 11.73
N ALA A 125 -6.41 8.86 10.81
CA ALA A 125 -7.25 7.87 10.13
C ALA A 125 -6.40 6.85 9.34
N MET A 126 -5.39 7.33 8.62
CA MET A 126 -4.45 6.50 7.88
C MET A 126 -3.66 5.58 8.82
N PHE A 127 -3.15 6.11 9.94
CA PHE A 127 -2.44 5.31 10.95
C PHE A 127 -3.31 4.18 11.49
N ILE A 128 -4.56 4.46 11.86
CA ILE A 128 -5.48 3.44 12.39
C ILE A 128 -5.76 2.36 11.33
N PHE A 129 -6.13 2.76 10.12
CA PHE A 129 -6.49 1.84 9.03
C PHE A 129 -5.33 0.89 8.69
N MET A 130 -4.12 1.44 8.62
CA MET A 130 -2.90 0.70 8.34
C MET A 130 -2.56 -0.31 9.43
N ASN A 131 -2.58 0.10 10.70
CA ASN A 131 -2.27 -0.78 11.82
C ASN A 131 -3.29 -1.93 11.93
N VAL A 132 -4.58 -1.65 11.74
CA VAL A 132 -5.62 -2.70 11.72
C VAL A 132 -5.37 -3.70 10.59
N THR A 133 -5.04 -3.22 9.40
CA THR A 133 -4.74 -4.08 8.25
C THR A 133 -3.53 -4.97 8.53
N VAL A 134 -2.46 -4.41 9.09
CA VAL A 134 -1.25 -5.16 9.47
C VAL A 134 -1.57 -6.22 10.51
N VAL A 135 -2.31 -5.89 11.57
CA VAL A 135 -2.71 -6.86 12.60
C VAL A 135 -3.47 -8.03 11.98
N ILE A 136 -4.40 -7.76 11.07
CA ILE A 136 -5.14 -8.81 10.34
C ILE A 136 -4.18 -9.68 9.51
N LEU A 137 -3.22 -9.08 8.80
CA LEU A 137 -2.24 -9.82 8.00
C LEU A 137 -1.31 -10.69 8.87
N ILE A 138 -0.86 -10.16 10.01
CA ILE A 138 -0.01 -10.90 10.96
C ILE A 138 -0.80 -12.08 11.54
N ILE A 139 -2.05 -11.88 11.97
CA ILE A 139 -2.90 -12.96 12.48
C ILE A 139 -3.07 -14.06 11.43
N LYS A 140 -3.37 -13.70 10.18
CA LYS A 140 -3.47 -14.68 9.08
C LYS A 140 -2.18 -15.44 8.89
N LEU A 141 -1.04 -14.74 8.84
CA LEU A 141 0.26 -15.36 8.69
C LEU A 141 0.58 -16.34 9.83
N LEU A 142 0.31 -15.95 11.08
CA LEU A 142 0.53 -16.81 12.25
C LEU A 142 -0.36 -18.06 12.17
N ASN A 143 -1.64 -17.90 11.82
CA ASN A 143 -2.55 -19.02 11.66
C ASN A 143 -2.09 -19.99 10.56
N ASP A 144 -1.61 -19.48 9.43
CA ASP A 144 -1.07 -20.30 8.34
C ASP A 144 0.19 -21.06 8.81
N MET A 145 1.07 -20.40 9.55
CA MET A 145 2.26 -21.05 10.13
C MET A 145 1.91 -22.14 11.14
N PHE A 146 0.94 -21.92 12.03
CA PHE A 146 0.52 -22.94 13.00
C PHE A 146 -0.13 -24.14 12.31
N ARG A 147 -0.93 -23.92 11.26
CA ARG A 147 -1.48 -25.01 10.44
C ARG A 147 -0.39 -25.83 9.76
N GLU A 148 0.58 -25.18 9.12
CA GLU A 148 1.71 -25.86 8.48
C GLU A 148 2.49 -26.74 9.46
N GLU A 149 2.60 -26.33 10.73
CA GLU A 149 3.33 -27.10 11.74
C GLU A 149 2.52 -28.29 12.27
N LEU A 150 1.21 -28.11 12.49
CA LEU A 150 0.31 -29.19 12.89
C LEU A 150 0.28 -30.31 11.83
N ASP A 151 0.15 -29.95 10.55
CA ASP A 151 0.11 -30.92 9.44
C ASP A 151 1.40 -31.77 9.36
N LYS A 152 2.57 -31.18 9.64
CA LYS A 152 3.84 -31.94 9.69
C LYS A 152 3.89 -32.91 10.86
N THR A 153 3.35 -32.52 12.02
CA THR A 153 3.35 -33.39 13.20
C THR A 153 2.43 -34.59 13.02
N GLU A 154 1.29 -34.44 12.34
CA GLU A 154 0.41 -35.58 12.03
C GLU A 154 1.08 -36.56 11.04
N TYR A 155 1.79 -36.05 10.02
CA TYR A 155 2.48 -36.89 9.03
C TYR A 155 3.64 -37.74 9.61
N HIS A 156 4.23 -37.34 10.73
CA HIS A 156 5.30 -38.08 11.40
C HIS A 156 4.80 -39.12 12.42
N ASN A 157 3.51 -39.11 12.74
CA ASN A 157 2.89 -40.02 13.70
C ASN A 157 2.10 -41.17 13.04
N VAL A 158 2.20 -41.32 11.72
CA VAL A 158 1.61 -42.40 10.89
C VAL A 158 2.75 -43.21 10.26
#